data_AF-A0A927MY49-F1
#
_entry.id   AF-A0A927MY49-F1
#
_cell.length_a   1.000
_cell.length_b   1.000
_cell.length_c   1.000
_cell.angle_alpha   90.00
_cell.angle_beta   90.00
_cell.angle_gamma   90.00
#
_symmetry.space_group_name_H-M   'P 1'
#
loop_
_entity.id
_entity.type
_entity.pdbx_description
1 polymer ?
#
loop_
_entity_poly.entity_id
_entity_poly.type
_entity_poly.pdbx_seq_one_letter_code
_entity_poly.pdbx_strand_id
1 'polypeptide(L)'
;MSDLAGFLVARFAEDVERARYVHHETCATFNELSTPLSPPACDCGMPAKAMVDIEAKRQVVAEYERARAQVASSSGSPCDELCGLITAMRCLALPYKASVGYCAGWDVPGAAL
;
A
#
# COMPACT_ATOMS: atom_id res chain seq x y z
N MET A 1 -12.69 10.27 -13.47
CA MET A 1 -11.27 10.07 -13.17
C MET A 1 -11.16 8.86 -12.26
N SER A 2 -10.29 7.90 -12.58
CA SER A 2 -10.08 6.70 -11.75
C SER A 2 -9.62 7.11 -10.35
N ASP A 3 -10.25 6.56 -9.32
CA ASP A 3 -9.93 6.85 -7.93
C ASP A 3 -8.62 6.15 -7.53
N LEU A 4 -7.54 6.93 -7.49
CA LEU A 4 -6.20 6.45 -7.11
C LEU A 4 -6.18 5.90 -5.69
N ALA A 5 -6.94 6.50 -4.77
CA ALA A 5 -7.00 6.03 -3.38
C ALA A 5 -7.69 4.67 -3.30
N GLY A 6 -8.86 4.52 -3.93
CA GLY A 6 -9.56 3.24 -4.03
C GLY A 6 -8.70 2.15 -4.68
N PHE A 7 -7.96 2.47 -5.75
CA PHE A 7 -7.03 1.54 -6.39
C PHE A 7 -5.95 1.05 -5.42
N LEU A 8 -5.27 1.97 -4.72
CA LEU A 8 -4.19 1.62 -3.79
C LEU A 8 -4.69 0.79 -2.61
N VAL A 9 -5.86 1.12 -2.05
CA VAL A 9 -6.47 0.33 -0.96
C VAL A 9 -6.72 -1.11 -1.41
N ALA A 10 -7.25 -1.30 -2.62
CA ALA A 10 -7.47 -2.63 -3.17
C ALA A 10 -6.15 -3.41 -3.36
N ARG A 11 -5.10 -2.76 -3.87
CA ARG A 11 -3.78 -3.38 -4.05
C ARG A 11 -3.12 -3.74 -2.72
N PHE A 12 -3.25 -2.89 -1.70
CA PHE A 12 -2.71 -3.19 -0.37
C PHE A 12 -3.40 -4.37 0.29
N ALA A 13 -4.70 -4.57 0.08
CA ALA A 13 -5.40 -5.77 0.55
C ALA A 13 -4.82 -7.06 -0.08
N GLU A 14 -4.51 -7.02 -1.38
CA GLU A 14 -3.84 -8.15 -2.05
C GLU A 14 -2.41 -8.38 -1.53
N ASP A 15 -1.66 -7.32 -1.22
CA ASP A 15 -0.34 -7.43 -0.63
C ASP A 15 -0.38 -8.05 0.78
N VAL A 16 -1.43 -7.78 1.58
CA VAL A 16 -1.64 -8.45 2.88
C VAL A 16 -1.80 -9.95 2.68
N GLU A 17 -2.67 -10.36 1.76
CA GLU A 17 -2.90 -11.78 1.48
C GLU A 17 -1.66 -12.46 0.91
N ARG A 18 -0.91 -11.77 0.04
CA ARG A 18 0.37 -12.26 -0.47
C ARG A 18 1.42 -12.41 0.62
N ALA A 19 1.54 -11.44 1.53
CA ALA A 19 2.48 -11.52 2.65
C ALA A 19 2.16 -12.70 3.57
N ARG A 20 0.88 -12.97 3.82
CA ARG A 20 0.41 -14.14 4.57
C ARG A 20 0.72 -15.45 3.84
N TYR A 21 0.45 -15.51 2.54
CA TYR A 21 0.70 -16.69 1.73
C TYR A 21 2.19 -17.04 1.61
N VAL A 22 3.04 -16.07 1.27
CA VAL A 22 4.49 -16.26 1.15
C VAL A 22 5.10 -16.69 2.47
N HIS A 23 4.64 -16.12 3.58
CA HIS A 23 5.08 -16.56 4.91
C HIS A 23 4.70 -18.02 5.18
N HIS A 24 3.47 -18.42 4.83
CA HIS A 24 3.02 -19.80 4.98
C HIS A 24 3.91 -20.77 4.19
N GLU A 25 4.17 -20.51 2.89
CA GLU A 25 5.02 -21.41 2.09
C GLU A 25 6.47 -21.49 2.57
N THR A 26 7.07 -20.35 2.94
CA THR A 26 8.49 -20.26 3.30
C THR A 26 8.81 -20.71 4.72
N CYS A 27 7.91 -20.47 5.70
CA CYS A 27 8.09 -21.00 7.04
C CYS A 27 7.65 -22.47 7.16
N ALA A 28 6.62 -22.91 6.41
CA ALA A 28 6.19 -24.31 6.46
C ALA A 28 7.30 -25.25 5.94
N THR A 29 7.99 -24.87 4.87
CA THR A 29 9.13 -25.64 4.34
C THR A 29 10.33 -25.70 5.31
N PHE A 30 10.53 -24.68 6.15
CA PHE A 30 11.58 -24.70 7.18
C PHE A 30 11.22 -25.59 8.37
N ASN A 31 9.92 -25.72 8.66
CA ASN A 31 9.42 -26.50 9.79
C ASN A 31 9.40 -28.02 9.53
N GLU A 32 9.35 -28.47 8.27
CA GLU A 32 9.38 -29.90 7.94
C GLU A 32 10.71 -30.60 8.28
N LEU A 33 11.80 -29.84 8.50
CA LEU A 33 13.09 -30.37 8.96
C LEU A 33 13.22 -30.40 10.50
N SER A 34 12.21 -29.91 11.22
CA SER A 34 12.17 -29.84 12.69
C SER A 34 11.08 -30.77 13.22
N THR A 35 11.40 -31.58 14.23
CA THR A 35 10.59 -32.69 14.78
C THR A 35 9.14 -32.32 15.20
N PRO A 36 8.20 -33.29 15.24
CA PRO A 36 6.75 -33.05 15.21
C PRO A 36 6.13 -32.80 16.59
N LEU A 37 6.55 -31.75 17.30
CA LEU A 37 5.93 -31.34 18.55
C LEU A 37 5.64 -29.82 18.52
N SER A 38 4.42 -29.50 18.07
CA SER A 38 3.85 -28.16 17.87
C SER A 38 4.48 -27.36 16.72
N PRO A 39 3.70 -26.62 15.91
CA PRO A 39 4.30 -25.65 15.01
C PRO A 39 5.01 -24.59 15.87
N PRO A 40 6.35 -24.47 15.83
CA PRO A 40 7.01 -23.32 16.42
C PRO A 40 6.39 -22.06 15.80
N ALA A 41 6.05 -21.09 16.64
CA ALA A 41 5.73 -19.75 16.17
C ALA A 41 6.91 -19.28 15.31
N CYS A 42 6.66 -18.97 14.03
CA CYS A 42 7.73 -18.57 13.13
C CYS A 42 8.22 -17.16 13.49
N ASP A 43 9.41 -17.05 14.11
CA ASP A 43 10.01 -15.79 14.54
C ASP A 43 10.75 -15.03 13.41
N CYS A 44 10.50 -15.38 12.15
CA CYS A 44 11.23 -14.80 11.01
C CYS A 44 10.95 -13.30 10.77
N GLY A 45 9.98 -12.71 11.48
CA GLY A 45 9.64 -11.27 11.45
C GLY A 45 9.07 -10.74 10.12
N MET A 46 9.10 -11.54 9.05
CA MET A 46 8.67 -11.19 7.69
C MET A 46 7.20 -10.74 7.59
N PRO A 47 6.21 -11.46 8.15
CA PRO A 47 4.83 -10.99 8.09
C PRO A 47 4.66 -9.70 8.90
N ALA A 48 5.32 -9.56 10.05
CA ALA A 48 5.24 -8.34 10.85
C ALA A 48 5.78 -7.12 10.11
N LYS A 49 6.95 -7.23 9.45
CA LYS A 49 7.53 -6.13 8.68
C LYS A 49 6.66 -5.75 7.48
N ALA A 50 6.20 -6.72 6.69
CA ALA A 50 5.34 -6.44 5.54
C ALA A 50 4.03 -5.77 5.97
N MET A 51 3.45 -6.19 7.09
CA MET A 51 2.25 -5.57 7.65
C MET A 51 2.50 -4.13 8.14
N VAL A 52 3.67 -3.85 8.74
CA VAL A 52 4.07 -2.47 9.11
C VAL A 52 4.20 -1.58 7.87
N ASP A 53 4.85 -2.07 6.82
CA ASP A 53 5.01 -1.32 5.57
C ASP A 53 3.64 -1.04 4.92
N ILE A 54 2.76 -2.03 4.90
CA ILE A 54 1.39 -1.87 4.37
C ILE A 54 0.60 -0.84 5.19
N GLU A 55 0.73 -0.86 6.51
CA GLU A 55 0.05 0.09 7.39
C GLU A 55 0.56 1.52 7.16
N ALA A 56 1.87 1.71 7.03
CA ALA A 56 2.44 3.01 6.69
C ALA A 56 1.88 3.56 5.37
N LYS A 57 1.72 2.70 4.35
CA LYS A 57 1.09 3.09 3.08
C LYS A 57 -0.38 3.46 3.23
N ARG A 58 -1.15 2.76 4.07
CA ARG A 58 -2.55 3.10 4.37
C ARG A 58 -2.68 4.45 5.07
N GLN A 59 -1.75 4.79 5.95
CA GLN A 59 -1.71 6.10 6.61
C GLN A 59 -1.52 7.24 5.59
N VAL A 60 -0.66 7.05 4.58
CA VAL A 60 -0.51 8.03 3.48
C VAL A 60 -1.83 8.23 2.73
N VAL A 61 -2.54 7.15 2.40
CA VAL A 61 -3.86 7.24 1.73
C VAL A 61 -4.88 7.99 2.63
N ALA A 62 -4.89 7.69 3.93
CA ALA A 62 -5.81 8.33 4.87
C ALA A 62 -5.51 9.83 5.05
N GLU A 63 -4.24 10.23 5.08
CA GLU A 63 -3.85 11.64 5.11
C GLU A 63 -4.23 12.35 3.80
N TYR A 64 -4.01 11.70 2.65
CA TYR A 64 -4.46 12.22 1.35
C TYR A 64 -5.96 12.51 1.32
N GLU A 65 -6.81 11.58 1.76
CA GLU A 65 -8.26 11.79 1.78
C GLU A 65 -8.66 12.92 2.74
N ARG A 66 -8.01 13.03 3.90
CA ARG A 66 -8.24 14.14 4.84
C ARG A 66 -7.87 15.48 4.23
N ALA A 67 -6.67 15.61 3.66
CA ALA A 67 -6.21 16.82 3.01
C ALA A 67 -7.12 17.21 1.83
N ARG A 68 -7.53 16.23 1.02
CA ARG A 68 -8.47 16.43 -0.10
C ARG A 68 -9.83 16.95 0.37
N ALA A 69 -10.39 16.38 1.44
CA ALA A 69 -11.66 16.83 2.00
C ALA A 69 -11.57 18.26 2.57
N GLN A 70 -10.47 18.60 3.23
CA GLN A 70 -10.21 19.95 3.73
C GLN A 70 -10.16 20.96 2.59
N VAL A 71 -9.41 20.68 1.51
CA VAL A 71 -9.36 21.56 0.33
C VAL A 71 -10.74 21.70 -0.32
N ALA A 72 -11.53 20.63 -0.42
CA ALA A 72 -12.89 20.72 -0.97
C ALA A 72 -13.83 21.62 -0.13
N SER A 73 -13.61 21.68 1.18
CA SER A 73 -14.38 22.54 2.10
C SER A 73 -13.86 23.98 2.21
N SER A 74 -12.63 24.23 1.77
CA SER A 74 -11.95 25.53 1.88
C SER A 74 -11.97 26.24 0.52
N SER A 75 -12.40 27.49 0.44
CA SER A 75 -12.31 28.29 -0.81
C SER A 75 -10.88 28.72 -1.18
N GLY A 76 -9.87 28.06 -0.61
CA GLY A 76 -8.46 28.44 -0.69
C GLY A 76 -7.67 27.61 -1.70
N SER A 77 -6.54 28.17 -2.14
CA SER A 77 -5.56 27.53 -3.03
C SER A 77 -5.15 26.15 -2.52
N PRO A 78 -4.94 25.15 -3.42
CA PRO A 78 -4.42 23.85 -3.00
C PRO A 78 -3.10 24.03 -2.24
N CYS A 79 -3.09 23.52 -1.00
CA CYS A 79 -1.93 23.55 -0.10
C CYS A 79 -0.80 22.69 -0.70
N ASP A 80 0.46 23.14 -0.62
CA ASP A 80 1.65 22.37 -1.02
C ASP A 80 1.67 20.94 -0.44
N GLU A 81 1.04 20.76 0.72
CA GLU A 81 0.82 19.48 1.39
C GLU A 81 0.02 18.48 0.54
N LEU A 82 -1.07 18.91 -0.10
CA LEU A 82 -1.87 18.05 -0.97
C LEU A 82 -1.09 17.61 -2.21
N CYS A 83 -0.27 18.50 -2.77
CA CYS A 83 0.63 18.19 -3.89
C CYS A 83 1.67 17.13 -3.48
N GLY A 84 2.25 17.26 -2.28
CA GLY A 84 3.15 16.26 -1.70
C GLY A 84 2.48 14.89 -1.55
N LEU A 85 1.26 14.86 -1.00
CA LEU A 85 0.50 13.63 -0.81
C LEU A 85 0.10 12.97 -2.13
N ILE A 86 -0.30 13.74 -3.15
CA ILE A 86 -0.57 13.21 -4.50
C ILE A 86 0.68 12.56 -5.09
N THR A 87 1.85 13.18 -4.91
CA THR A 87 3.12 12.63 -5.38
C THR A 87 3.44 11.33 -4.67
N ALA A 88 3.27 11.26 -3.35
CA ALA A 88 3.44 10.04 -2.57
C ALA A 88 2.50 8.92 -3.05
N MET A 89 1.22 9.22 -3.26
CA MET A 89 0.23 8.27 -3.79
C MET A 89 0.62 7.71 -5.15
N ARG A 90 1.12 8.56 -6.07
CA ARG A 90 1.62 8.12 -7.38
C ARG A 90 2.82 7.18 -7.23
N CYS A 91 3.79 7.52 -6.38
CA CYS A 91 4.94 6.65 -6.10
C CYS A 91 4.50 5.29 -5.54
N LEU A 92 3.50 5.25 -4.67
CA LEU A 92 2.92 4.01 -4.16
C LEU A 92 2.22 3.18 -5.23
N ALA A 93 1.75 3.80 -6.31
CA ALA A 93 1.07 3.11 -7.41
C ALA A 93 2.03 2.48 -8.42
N LEU A 94 3.24 3.01 -8.58
CA LEU A 94 4.23 2.55 -9.57
C LEU A 94 4.49 1.03 -9.56
N PRO A 95 4.61 0.35 -8.40
CA PRO A 95 4.80 -1.10 -8.39
C PRO A 95 3.64 -1.88 -9.03
N TYR A 96 2.47 -1.28 -9.16
CA TYR A 96 1.26 -1.90 -9.70
C TYR A 96 0.98 -1.48 -11.15
N LYS A 97 1.94 -0.88 -11.87
CA LYS A 97 1.75 -0.40 -13.25
C LYS A 97 1.23 -1.45 -14.24
N ALA A 98 1.57 -2.72 -14.02
CA ALA A 98 1.10 -3.84 -14.83
C ALA A 98 -0.27 -4.40 -14.38
N SER A 99 -0.83 -3.90 -13.28
CA SER A 99 -2.09 -4.40 -12.72
C SER A 99 -3.30 -3.86 -13.48
N VAL A 100 -4.33 -4.68 -13.60
CA VAL A 100 -5.64 -4.26 -14.14
C VAL A 100 -6.18 -3.11 -13.28
N GLY A 101 -6.71 -2.08 -13.95
CA GLY A 101 -7.23 -0.88 -13.28
C GLY A 101 -6.19 0.20 -13.01
N TYR A 102 -4.91 -0.05 -13.32
CA TYR A 102 -3.89 0.99 -13.33
C TYR A 102 -4.19 2.04 -14.41
N CYS A 103 -4.07 3.33 -14.06
CA CYS A 103 -4.24 4.43 -15.00
C CYS A 103 -2.88 5.08 -15.30
N ALA A 104 -2.49 5.13 -16.57
CA ALA A 104 -1.25 5.77 -17.01
C ALA A 104 -1.16 7.26 -16.64
N GLY A 105 -2.31 7.92 -16.40
CA GLY A 105 -2.35 9.30 -15.90
C GLY A 105 -1.78 9.49 -14.49
N TRP A 106 -1.50 8.39 -13.76
CA TRP A 106 -0.82 8.44 -12.46
C TRP A 106 0.71 8.45 -12.58
N ASP A 107 1.28 8.14 -13.75
CA ASP A 107 2.73 8.06 -13.97
C ASP A 107 3.43 9.43 -14.07
N VAL A 108 2.70 10.53 -14.25
CA VAL A 108 3.28 11.80 -14.67
C VAL A 108 3.52 12.72 -13.47
N PRO A 109 4.79 13.02 -13.08
CA PRO A 109 5.07 14.13 -12.19
C PRO A 109 4.85 15.43 -12.97
N GLY A 110 3.95 16.30 -12.51
CA GLY A 110 3.78 17.63 -13.09
C GLY A 110 2.73 17.80 -14.20
N ALA A 111 1.88 16.80 -14.49
CA ALA A 111 0.63 17.10 -15.19
C ALA A 111 -0.25 17.89 -14.20
N ALA A 112 -0.32 19.21 -14.42
CA ALA A 112 -1.17 20.12 -13.67
C ALA A 112 -2.59 19.55 -13.56
N LEU A 113 -3.13 19.58 -12.34
CA LEU A 113 -4.57 19.45 -12.09
C LEU A 113 -5.31 20.61 -12.74
#